data_AF-A0A1B8Y3D4-F1
#
_entry.id   AF-A0A1B8Y3D4-F1
#
_cell.length_a   1.000
_cell.length_b   1.000
_cell.length_c   1.000
_cell.angle_alpha   90.00
_cell.angle_beta   90.00
_cell.angle_gamma   90.00
#
_symmetry.space_group_name_H-M   'P 1'
#
loop_
_entity.id
_entity.type
_entity.pdbx_description
1 polymer ?
#
loop_
_entity_poly.entity_id
_entity_poly.type
_entity_poly.pdbx_seq_one_letter_code
_entity_poly.pdbx_strand_id
1 'polypeptide(L)' 'GKFKELGLSNYAAWEVMEIYCICKQRNWVLPTVYQGMYNATTRQVETELLPCLRQLGMRFYAYNPLA' A
#
# COMPACT_ATOMS: atom_id res chain seq x y z
N GLY A 1 -11.35 -6.65 16.44
CA GLY A 1 -11.51 -6.20 17.84
C GLY A 1 -10.63 -5.01 18.14
N LYS A 2 -9.29 -5.17 18.06
CA LYS A 2 -8.33 -4.11 18.41
C LYS A 2 -8.09 -3.06 17.32
N PHE A 3 -8.35 -3.40 16.07
CA PHE A 3 -8.28 -2.49 14.92
C PHE A 3 -9.39 -2.84 13.90
N LYS A 4 -9.68 -1.89 13.01
CA LYS A 4 -10.68 -2.03 11.94
C LYS A 4 -10.06 -2.45 10.61
N GLU A 5 -8.94 -1.83 10.23
CA GLU A 5 -8.28 -2.05 8.94
C GLU A 5 -6.77 -2.18 9.13
N LEU A 6 -6.13 -3.00 8.29
CA LEU A 6 -4.68 -3.11 8.20
C LEU A 6 -4.16 -2.16 7.11
N GLY A 7 -3.14 -1.37 7.45
CA GLY A 7 -2.47 -0.46 6.53
C GLY A 7 -0.97 -0.77 6.44
N LEU A 8 -0.38 -0.47 5.28
CA LEU A 8 1.07 -0.59 5.03
C LEU A 8 1.68 0.79 4.78
N SER A 9 2.98 0.92 5.02
CA SER A 9 3.74 2.15 4.71
C SER A 9 5.20 1.80 4.47
N ASN A 10 5.84 2.47 3.50
CA ASN A 10 7.26 2.33 3.15
C ASN A 10 7.70 0.92 2.69
N TYR A 11 6.78 0.14 2.11
CA TYR A 11 7.08 -1.15 1.46
C TYR A 11 7.10 -1.01 -0.06
N ALA A 12 8.02 -1.69 -0.73
CA ALA A 12 8.06 -1.77 -2.18
C ALA A 12 6.82 -2.48 -2.75
N ALA A 13 6.51 -2.26 -4.03
CA ALA A 13 5.33 -2.84 -4.67
C ALA A 13 5.31 -4.38 -4.60
N TRP A 14 6.47 -5.03 -4.71
CA TRP A 14 6.61 -6.48 -4.61
C TRP A 14 6.37 -7.00 -3.19
N GLU A 15 6.82 -6.27 -2.16
CA GLU A 15 6.57 -6.61 -0.76
C GLU A 15 5.08 -6.49 -0.42
N VAL A 16 4.40 -5.45 -0.94
CA VAL A 16 2.95 -5.28 -0.77
C VAL A 16 2.20 -6.48 -1.37
N MET A 17 2.59 -6.91 -2.56
CA MET A 17 2.00 -8.08 -3.23
C MET A 17 2.26 -9.37 -2.44
N GLU A 18 3.47 -9.56 -1.94
CA GLU A 18 3.83 -10.72 -1.12
C GLU A 18 3.03 -10.76 0.20
N ILE A 19 2.98 -9.64 0.93
CA ILE A 19 2.19 -9.50 2.16
C ILE A 19 0.72 -9.81 1.87
N TYR A 20 0.16 -9.24 0.80
CA TYR A 20 -1.23 -9.51 0.41
C TYR A 20 -1.46 -11.00 0.12
N CYS A 21 -0.55 -11.65 -0.63
CA CYS A 21 -0.64 -13.07 -0.94
C CYS A 21 -0.58 -13.94 0.32
N ILE A 22 0.32 -13.64 1.26
CA ILE A 22 0.44 -14.36 2.53
C ILE A 22 -0.85 -14.21 3.34
N CYS A 23 -1.35 -12.97 3.49
CA CYS A 23 -2.60 -12.73 4.22
C CYS A 23 -3.77 -13.48 3.57
N LYS A 24 -3.86 -13.47 2.24
CA LYS A 24 -4.93 -14.16 1.50
C LYS A 24 -4.85 -15.68 1.66
N GLN A 25 -3.66 -16.27 1.54
CA GLN A 25 -3.46 -17.71 1.69
C GLN A 25 -3.76 -18.21 3.09
N ARG A 26 -3.46 -17.42 4.12
CA ARG A 26 -3.68 -17.77 5.53
C ARG A 26 -5.02 -17.33 6.08
N ASN A 27 -5.89 -16.76 5.24
CA ASN A 27 -7.17 -16.19 5.63
C ASN A 27 -7.04 -15.15 6.77
N TRP A 28 -6.01 -14.30 6.68
CA TRP A 28 -5.78 -13.17 7.58
C TRP A 28 -6.47 -11.91 7.07
N VAL A 29 -6.50 -10.88 7.92
CA VAL A 29 -6.98 -9.55 7.52
C VAL A 29 -6.09 -9.03 6.39
N LEU A 30 -6.71 -8.69 5.26
CA LEU A 30 -6.00 -8.13 4.11
C LEU A 30 -5.65 -6.66 4.35
N PRO A 31 -4.49 -6.19 3.87
CA PRO A 31 -4.19 -4.76 3.88
C PRO A 31 -5.14 -4.04 2.91
N THR A 32 -5.69 -2.91 3.33
CA THR A 32 -6.69 -2.13 2.57
C THR A 32 -6.27 -0.67 2.35
N VAL A 33 -5.25 -0.22 3.06
CA VAL A 33 -4.69 1.13 2.97
C VAL A 33 -3.18 1.04 2.81
N TYR A 34 -2.62 1.94 2.01
CA TYR A 34 -1.19 2.17 1.90
C TYR A 34 -0.89 3.65 2.11
N GLN A 35 0.08 3.97 2.96
CA GLN A 35 0.60 5.32 3.16
C GLN A 35 1.99 5.43 2.51
N GLY A 36 2.18 6.37 1.59
CA GLY A 36 3.42 6.49 0.82
C GLY A 36 3.84 7.91 0.52
N MET A 37 5.14 8.12 0.29
CA MET A 37 5.69 9.42 -0.11
C MET A 37 5.21 9.75 -1.51
N TYR A 38 4.52 10.88 -1.66
CA TYR A 38 4.06 11.32 -2.97
C TYR A 38 3.85 12.84 -2.97
N ASN A 39 4.58 13.52 -3.87
CA ASN A 39 4.47 14.96 -4.09
C ASN A 39 4.89 15.34 -5.51
N ALA A 40 4.87 16.64 -5.82
CA ALA A 40 5.18 17.13 -7.16
C ALA A 40 6.58 16.73 -7.66
N THR A 41 7.56 16.56 -6.77
CA THR A 41 8.95 16.19 -7.10
C THR A 41 9.23 14.69 -6.95
N THR A 42 8.46 13.99 -6.11
CA THR A 42 8.67 12.58 -5.76
C THR A 42 7.47 11.75 -6.19
N ARG A 43 7.56 11.17 -7.39
CA ARG A 43 6.47 10.44 -8.06
C ARG A 43 6.81 8.99 -8.42
N GLN A 44 7.90 8.44 -7.88
CA GLN A 44 8.35 7.07 -8.19
C GLN A 44 7.28 5.99 -7.92
N VAL A 45 6.40 6.23 -6.94
CA VAL A 45 5.28 5.35 -6.60
C VAL A 45 4.30 5.12 -7.76
N GLU A 46 4.27 5.98 -8.78
CA GLU A 46 3.36 5.85 -9.92
C GLU A 46 3.66 4.66 -10.83
N THR A 47 4.93 4.28 -10.94
CA THR A 47 5.37 3.28 -11.92
C THR A 47 4.87 1.87 -11.57
N GLU A 48 5.03 1.46 -10.31
CA GLU A 48 4.72 0.08 -9.88
C GLU A 48 3.75 0.03 -8.71
N LEU A 49 3.93 0.90 -7.72
CA LEU A 49 3.16 0.83 -6.48
C LEU A 49 1.68 1.19 -6.70
N LEU A 50 1.38 2.32 -7.35
CA LEU A 50 -0.02 2.70 -7.60
C LEU A 50 -0.78 1.67 -8.46
N PRO A 51 -0.20 1.12 -9.56
CA PRO A 51 -0.81 0.00 -10.27
C PRO A 51 -1.05 -1.23 -9.38
N CYS A 52 -0.06 -1.64 -8.57
CA CYS A 52 -0.20 -2.75 -7.63
C CYS A 52 -1.35 -2.53 -6.65
N LEU A 53 -1.40 -1.37 -6.00
CA LEU A 53 -2.47 -1.03 -5.05
C LEU A 53 -3.86 -1.03 -5.70
N ARG A 54 -3.99 -0.55 -6.95
CA ARG A 54 -5.25 -0.61 -7.70
C ARG A 54 -5.69 -2.05 -7.97
N GLN A 55 -4.76 -2.92 -8.37
CA GLN A 55 -5.06 -4.33 -8.61
C GLN A 55 -5.49 -5.06 -7.32
N LEU A 56 -4.93 -4.68 -6.18
CA LEU A 56 -5.24 -5.24 -4.87
C LEU A 56 -6.47 -4.59 -4.19
N GLY A 57 -7.03 -3.52 -4.77
CA GLY A 57 -8.16 -2.80 -4.17
C GLY A 57 -7.80 -1.97 -2.94
N MET A 58 -6.56 -1.49 -2.84
CA MET A 58 -6.04 -0.71 -1.72
C MET A 58 -6.11 0.80 -1.98
N ARG A 59 -6.42 1.59 -0.94
CA ARG A 59 -6.42 3.07 -0.99
C ARG A 59 -5.02 3.61 -0.72
N PHE A 60 -4.58 4.63 -1.46
CA PHE A 60 -3.29 5.28 -1.27
C PHE A 60 -3.43 6.63 -0.57
N TYR A 61 -2.74 6.81 0.56
CA TYR A 61 -2.66 8.07 1.31
C TYR A 61 -1.26 8.66 1.16
N ALA A 62 -1.19 9.83 0.53
CA ALA A 62 0.07 10.53 0.32
C ALA A 62 0.55 11.21 1.61
N TYR A 63 1.83 11.04 1.94
CA TYR A 63 2.53 11.88 2.91
C TYR A 63 3.64 12.69 2.22
N ASN A 64 4.14 13.72 2.92
CA ASN A 64 5.06 14.74 2.41
C ASN A 64 4.56 15.44 1.12
N PRO A 65 3.31 15.96 1.07
CA PRO A 65 2.79 16.61 -0.13
C PRO A 65 3.59 17.85 -0.56
N LEU A 66 4.39 18.45 0.34
CA LEU A 66 5.20 19.64 0.10
C LEU A 66 6.73 19.39 0.08
N ALA A 67 7.14 18.11 0.01
CA ALA A 67 8.51 17.62 0.20
C ALA A 67 9.00 17.65 1.66
#